data_AF-A0AA43LXZ8-F1
#
_entry.id   AF-A0AA43LXZ8-F1
#
_cell.length_a   1.000
_cell.length_b   1.000
_cell.length_c   1.000
_cell.angle_alpha   90.00
_cell.angle_beta   90.00
_cell.angle_gamma   90.00
#
_symmetry.space_group_name_H-M   'P 1'
#
loop_
_entity.id
_entity.type
_entity.pdbx_description
1 polymer ?
#
loop_
_entity_poly.entity_id
_entity_poly.type
_entity_poly.pdbx_seq_one_letter_code
_entity_poly.pdbx_strand_id
1 'polypeptide(L)'
;MPLFNENGECSLIEALKAYIPEVEELLNPGVEEAQIMEAEKRIGFQFPDDFRKLYMKHNGEGHQVMGVMAGFTWHSLPDGNNWRNSSLNIVSGKPDAIKEGGYRKGWVPFADDGGGSVLIMDLEPGVKGSYSQVISLDRNTNISYVIAESFSQFVESIVSQLRTGELEPKEMEEVIYVHRKRGHLFDDLLTLTGMENEPNSLIPVSGYWAEHFEDELEEGCISTETLNKQKMVFIRPELVEKHGTVSLELLTRMPNLKELIIHANHVADYEVFKQLTGLTELVIGGSSFTESDLDYLAYLGDLRKLALVRLTITNVHKLKNIPKLKTLRLIKVDSIDSSTIGALVNLTELELEDLEAGDLSYISNLTKLKKLELKKVVIPDFAFMKDLKNLTTFRTDGRAEDESDMAALGELRRLEEFIYPVGDLSIFANCLSLREIGVDASRYSGLAELFRCNIRGIEVFEAASEEHVKSVAADFGKYFNLGSYGGR
;
A
#
# COMPACT_ATOMS: atom_id res chain seq x y z
N MET A 1 29.67 -25.93 -4.69
CA MET A 1 30.99 -26.53 -4.33
C MET A 1 31.25 -26.12 -2.91
N PRO A 2 31.61 -27.02 -1.98
CA PRO A 2 31.82 -26.64 -0.59
C PRO A 2 32.81 -25.48 -0.49
N LEU A 3 32.58 -24.56 0.47
CA LEU A 3 33.40 -23.36 0.65
C LEU A 3 34.88 -23.72 0.76
N PHE A 4 35.19 -24.80 1.47
CA PHE A 4 36.52 -25.37 1.60
C PHE A 4 36.62 -26.72 0.89
N ASN A 5 37.68 -26.92 0.12
CA ASN A 5 38.01 -28.22 -0.46
C ASN A 5 38.64 -29.16 0.58
N GLU A 6 38.91 -30.42 0.21
CA GLU A 6 39.50 -31.44 1.11
C GLU A 6 40.90 -31.05 1.64
N ASN A 7 41.59 -30.12 0.97
CA ASN A 7 42.90 -29.59 1.36
C ASN A 7 42.81 -28.33 2.25
N GLY A 8 41.59 -27.86 2.57
CA GLY A 8 41.38 -26.64 3.35
C GLY A 8 41.56 -25.34 2.57
N GLU A 9 41.57 -25.39 1.25
CA GLU A 9 41.63 -24.19 0.40
C GLU A 9 40.22 -23.60 0.22
N CYS A 10 40.14 -22.27 0.24
CA CYS A 10 38.88 -21.55 0.19
C CYS A 10 38.54 -21.23 -1.27
N SER A 11 37.42 -21.76 -1.76
CA SER A 11 36.97 -21.62 -3.14
C SER A 11 36.74 -20.17 -3.57
N LEU A 12 36.36 -19.28 -2.65
CA LEU A 12 36.28 -17.83 -2.90
C LEU A 12 37.64 -17.24 -3.25
N ILE A 13 38.65 -17.54 -2.42
CA ILE A 13 40.01 -17.02 -2.60
C ILE A 13 40.63 -17.60 -3.88
N GLU A 14 40.42 -18.89 -4.15
CA GLU A 14 40.86 -19.51 -5.41
C GLU A 14 40.21 -18.85 -6.64
N ALA A 15 38.91 -18.56 -6.58
CA ALA A 15 38.21 -17.89 -7.68
C ALA A 15 38.73 -16.47 -7.90
N LEU A 16 39.01 -15.72 -6.82
CA LEU A 16 39.60 -14.38 -6.90
C LEU A 16 41.03 -14.42 -7.44
N LYS A 17 41.85 -15.41 -7.08
CA LYS A 17 43.23 -15.59 -7.58
C LYS A 17 43.31 -15.69 -9.10
N ALA A 18 42.25 -16.14 -9.77
CA ALA A 18 42.20 -16.17 -11.24
C ALA A 18 42.22 -14.76 -11.87
N TYR A 19 41.83 -13.74 -11.12
CA TYR A 19 41.76 -12.35 -11.55
C TYR A 19 42.79 -11.45 -10.83
N ILE A 20 43.04 -11.74 -9.56
CA ILE A 20 43.92 -11.00 -8.65
C ILE A 20 44.90 -12.01 -8.03
N PRO A 21 46.02 -12.34 -8.71
CA PRO A 21 46.95 -13.38 -8.25
C PRO A 21 47.44 -13.19 -6.80
N GLU A 22 47.60 -11.93 -6.38
CA GLU A 22 48.06 -11.48 -5.07
C GLU A 22 46.93 -11.25 -4.04
N VAL A 23 45.68 -11.68 -4.29
CA VAL A 23 44.52 -11.36 -3.42
C VAL A 23 44.72 -11.72 -1.94
N GLU A 24 45.46 -12.79 -1.63
CA GLU A 24 45.73 -13.20 -0.25
C GLU A 24 46.57 -12.17 0.52
N GLU A 25 47.42 -11.42 -0.18
CA GLU A 25 48.26 -10.35 0.40
C GLU A 25 47.45 -9.06 0.61
N LEU A 26 46.37 -8.88 -0.16
CA LEU A 26 45.50 -7.70 -0.09
C LEU A 26 44.40 -7.83 0.97
N LEU A 27 44.10 -9.04 1.44
CA LEU A 27 43.14 -9.31 2.51
C LEU A 27 43.80 -9.23 3.89
N ASN A 28 43.01 -8.94 4.92
CA ASN A 28 43.53 -8.90 6.29
C ASN A 28 43.92 -10.32 6.76
N PRO A 29 44.98 -10.46 7.59
CA PRO A 29 45.32 -11.73 8.22
C PRO A 29 44.15 -12.30 9.03
N GLY A 30 44.00 -13.63 9.02
CA GLY A 30 42.96 -14.32 9.76
C GLY A 30 43.03 -14.13 11.28
N VAL A 31 41.91 -14.38 11.95
CA VAL A 31 41.80 -14.31 13.42
C VAL A 31 42.08 -15.65 14.10
N GLU A 32 42.53 -15.58 15.35
CA GLU A 32 42.70 -16.76 16.19
C GLU A 32 41.35 -17.30 16.69
N GLU A 33 41.27 -18.60 16.96
CA GLU A 33 40.04 -19.26 17.44
C GLU A 33 39.47 -18.61 18.72
N ALA A 34 40.33 -18.11 19.60
CA ALA A 34 39.92 -17.42 20.81
C ALA A 34 39.14 -16.12 20.52
N GLN A 35 39.46 -15.42 19.43
CA GLN A 35 38.75 -14.20 19.02
C GLN A 35 37.36 -14.53 18.49
N ILE A 36 37.22 -15.64 17.76
CA ILE A 36 35.92 -16.14 17.30
C ILE A 36 35.04 -16.51 18.48
N MET A 37 35.57 -17.28 19.44
CA MET A 37 34.82 -17.68 20.63
C MET A 37 34.33 -16.47 21.45
N GLU A 38 35.16 -15.43 21.56
CA GLU A 38 34.78 -14.20 22.25
C GLU A 38 33.68 -13.42 21.50
N ALA A 39 33.74 -13.35 20.16
CA ALA A 39 32.69 -12.76 19.34
C ALA A 39 31.36 -13.52 19.45
N GLU A 40 31.38 -14.85 19.33
CA GLU A 40 30.21 -15.72 19.52
C GLU A 40 29.60 -15.55 20.91
N LYS A 41 30.43 -15.44 21.94
CA LYS A 41 29.99 -15.19 23.31
C LYS A 41 29.28 -13.84 23.47
N ARG A 42 29.76 -12.78 22.82
CA ARG A 42 29.12 -11.45 22.85
C ARG A 42 27.78 -11.46 22.12
N ILE A 43 27.76 -12.01 20.91
CA ILE A 43 26.58 -12.11 20.05
C ILE A 43 25.54 -13.07 20.67
N GLY A 44 25.98 -14.14 21.34
CA GLY A 44 25.13 -15.15 21.97
C GLY A 44 24.67 -16.25 21.02
N PHE A 45 25.33 -16.39 19.87
CA PHE A 45 25.07 -17.42 18.86
C PHE A 45 26.40 -17.98 18.37
N GLN A 46 26.44 -19.26 18.00
CA GLN A 46 27.62 -19.89 17.41
C GLN A 46 27.67 -19.62 15.90
N PHE A 47 28.84 -19.28 15.37
CA PHE A 47 29.01 -19.13 13.93
C PHE A 47 29.08 -20.50 13.25
N PRO A 48 28.56 -20.65 12.02
CA PRO A 48 28.70 -21.88 11.27
C PRO A 48 30.19 -22.14 10.97
N ASP A 49 30.60 -23.41 10.92
CA ASP A 49 32.01 -23.82 10.77
C ASP A 49 32.71 -23.18 9.58
N ASP A 50 32.02 -23.05 8.46
CA ASP A 50 32.54 -22.45 7.24
C ASP A 50 32.81 -20.94 7.41
N PHE A 51 31.96 -20.23 8.16
CA PHE A 51 32.20 -18.82 8.51
C PHE A 51 33.39 -18.69 9.45
N ARG A 52 33.50 -19.57 10.46
CA ARG A 52 34.66 -19.62 11.37
C ARG A 52 35.96 -19.80 10.59
N LYS A 53 36.03 -20.83 9.74
CA LYS A 53 37.21 -21.14 8.92
C LYS A 53 37.57 -20.00 7.98
N LEU A 54 36.59 -19.32 7.39
CA LEU A 54 36.84 -18.17 6.52
C LEU A 54 37.55 -17.05 7.28
N TYR A 55 37.02 -16.67 8.45
CA TYR A 55 37.62 -15.62 9.28
C TYR A 55 38.96 -16.02 9.90
N MET A 56 39.18 -17.31 10.21
CA MET A 56 40.49 -17.82 10.61
C MET A 56 41.54 -17.75 9.50
N LYS A 57 41.10 -17.72 8.23
CA LYS A 57 41.99 -17.58 7.07
C LYS A 57 42.24 -16.11 6.74
N HIS A 58 41.18 -15.30 6.62
CA HIS A 58 41.25 -13.87 6.34
C HIS A 58 40.19 -13.09 7.12
N ASN A 59 40.55 -11.95 7.70
CA ASN A 59 39.68 -11.16 8.57
C ASN A 59 39.08 -9.93 7.87
N GLY A 60 38.41 -10.14 6.74
CA GLY A 60 37.90 -9.06 5.92
C GLY A 60 38.91 -8.53 4.89
N GLU A 61 38.49 -7.48 4.21
CA GLU A 61 39.28 -6.78 3.18
C GLU A 61 40.33 -5.83 3.77
N GLY A 62 41.47 -5.74 3.09
CA GLY A 62 42.44 -4.66 3.30
C GLY A 62 42.07 -3.39 2.50
N HIS A 63 42.94 -2.39 2.53
CA HIS A 63 42.68 -1.08 1.92
C HIS A 63 42.84 -1.04 0.39
N GLN A 64 43.42 -2.07 -0.22
CA GLN A 64 43.72 -2.14 -1.66
C GLN A 64 42.80 -3.08 -2.44
N VAL A 65 41.85 -3.74 -1.77
CA VAL A 65 40.84 -4.58 -2.41
C VAL A 65 39.50 -4.34 -1.72
N MET A 66 38.45 -4.09 -2.51
CA MET A 66 37.12 -3.81 -2.00
C MET A 66 36.05 -4.58 -2.77
N GLY A 67 34.99 -5.00 -2.08
CA GLY A 67 33.79 -5.56 -2.73
C GLY A 67 33.81 -7.08 -2.95
N VAL A 68 34.70 -7.85 -2.31
CA VAL A 68 34.83 -9.30 -2.53
C VAL A 68 33.59 -10.09 -2.11
N MET A 69 32.70 -9.50 -1.30
CA MET A 69 31.40 -10.06 -0.95
C MET A 69 30.31 -9.60 -1.93
N ALA A 70 30.43 -10.01 -3.20
CA ALA A 70 29.47 -9.70 -4.26
C ALA A 70 29.25 -8.20 -4.53
N GLY A 71 30.32 -7.39 -4.43
CA GLY A 71 30.27 -5.94 -4.53
C GLY A 71 30.18 -5.21 -3.17
N PHE A 72 30.08 -5.96 -2.07
CA PHE A 72 30.05 -5.42 -0.71
C PHE A 72 31.42 -5.58 -0.06
N THR A 73 31.82 -4.56 0.68
CA THR A 73 33.08 -4.49 1.43
C THR A 73 33.03 -5.49 2.57
N TRP A 74 33.89 -6.50 2.56
CA TRP A 74 33.95 -7.52 3.60
C TRP A 74 34.56 -6.98 4.90
N HIS A 75 33.78 -6.99 5.97
CA HIS A 75 34.23 -6.50 7.28
C HIS A 75 35.07 -7.51 8.05
N SER A 76 35.92 -6.98 8.92
CA SER A 76 36.52 -7.75 10.01
C SER A 76 35.46 -8.40 10.90
N LEU A 77 35.90 -9.43 11.64
CA LEU A 77 35.06 -10.31 12.44
C LEU A 77 34.01 -9.52 13.23
N PRO A 78 32.71 -9.77 12.98
CA PRO A 78 31.65 -9.10 13.70
C PRO A 78 31.71 -9.46 15.19
N ASP A 79 31.84 -8.47 16.06
CA ASP A 79 32.05 -8.67 17.50
C ASP A 79 30.83 -8.30 18.36
N GLY A 80 29.72 -7.93 17.70
CA GLY A 80 28.46 -7.52 18.32
C GLY A 80 28.44 -6.09 18.86
N ASN A 81 29.50 -5.29 18.67
CA ASN A 81 29.53 -3.90 19.12
C ASN A 81 28.85 -2.98 18.08
N ASN A 82 27.72 -2.40 18.50
CA ASN A 82 27.09 -1.18 17.96
C ASN A 82 26.66 -1.16 16.48
N TRP A 83 26.14 -2.26 15.95
CA TRP A 83 25.15 -2.13 14.87
C TRP A 83 23.74 -2.15 15.46
N ARG A 84 23.27 -0.97 15.85
CA ARG A 84 21.89 -0.72 16.31
C ARG A 84 21.34 0.49 15.59
N ASN A 85 20.66 0.27 14.47
CA ASN A 85 19.87 1.32 13.86
C ASN A 85 18.49 1.34 14.55
N SER A 86 18.29 2.33 15.43
CA SER A 86 17.06 2.51 16.23
C SER A 86 15.80 2.72 15.39
N SER A 87 15.94 2.93 14.08
CA SER A 87 14.87 3.16 13.13
C SER A 87 14.54 1.93 12.26
N LEU A 88 15.23 0.80 12.44
CA LEU A 88 14.96 -0.44 11.71
C LEU A 88 13.56 -0.97 12.06
N ASN A 89 12.72 -1.15 11.04
CA ASN A 89 11.44 -1.85 11.15
C ASN A 89 11.24 -2.75 9.93
N ILE A 90 11.84 -3.93 9.96
CA ILE A 90 11.95 -4.83 8.81
C ILE A 90 10.69 -5.68 8.61
N VAL A 91 10.25 -5.78 7.37
CA VAL A 91 9.23 -6.72 6.90
C VAL A 91 9.93 -7.80 6.08
N SER A 92 9.52 -9.06 6.23
CA SER A 92 10.14 -10.15 5.48
C SER A 92 9.56 -10.23 4.08
N GLY A 93 10.41 -10.20 3.05
CA GLY A 93 9.99 -10.38 1.65
C GLY A 93 9.38 -11.76 1.39
N LYS A 94 9.70 -12.76 2.23
CA LYS A 94 9.05 -14.07 2.26
C LYS A 94 8.45 -14.28 3.65
N PRO A 95 7.12 -14.28 3.81
CA PRO A 95 6.49 -14.37 5.13
C PRO A 95 7.07 -15.47 6.00
N ASP A 96 7.40 -15.11 7.24
CA ASP A 96 8.00 -15.95 8.27
C ASP A 96 9.44 -16.44 8.01
N ALA A 97 10.11 -16.05 6.92
CA ALA A 97 11.50 -16.42 6.69
C ALA A 97 12.46 -15.60 7.57
N ILE A 98 12.13 -14.33 7.82
CA ILE A 98 12.90 -13.40 8.66
C ILE A 98 11.98 -12.90 9.79
N LYS A 99 12.49 -12.78 11.01
CA LYS A 99 11.71 -12.19 12.11
C LYS A 99 11.52 -10.68 11.89
N GLU A 100 10.27 -10.26 11.73
CA GLU A 100 9.92 -8.86 11.42
C GLU A 100 10.05 -7.89 12.61
N GLY A 101 10.33 -6.62 12.33
CA GLY A 101 10.46 -5.55 13.31
C GLY A 101 11.90 -5.04 13.46
N GLY A 102 12.27 -4.64 14.68
CA GLY A 102 13.59 -4.08 14.97
C GLY A 102 14.75 -5.07 14.91
N TYR A 103 15.97 -4.56 15.09
CA TYR A 103 17.20 -5.36 15.13
C TYR A 103 17.09 -6.63 16.01
N ARG A 104 17.69 -7.73 15.53
CA ARG A 104 17.82 -8.99 16.28
C ARG A 104 19.26 -9.23 16.65
N LYS A 105 19.50 -9.78 17.85
CA LYS A 105 20.86 -10.02 18.34
C LYS A 105 21.60 -11.06 17.49
N GLY A 106 20.88 -12.01 16.90
CA GLY A 106 21.44 -12.98 15.95
C GLY A 106 21.63 -12.45 14.53
N TRP A 107 21.37 -11.17 14.26
CA TRP A 107 21.71 -10.55 12.97
C TRP A 107 23.14 -10.05 13.02
N VAL A 108 24.00 -10.75 12.29
CA VAL A 108 25.45 -10.56 12.24
C VAL A 108 25.83 -9.88 10.92
N PRO A 109 25.96 -8.54 10.87
CA PRO A 109 26.38 -7.84 9.67
C PRO A 109 27.84 -8.15 9.35
N PHE A 110 28.13 -8.52 8.11
CA PHE A 110 29.49 -8.92 7.70
C PHE A 110 30.01 -8.21 6.45
N ALA A 111 29.16 -7.48 5.72
CA ALA A 111 29.60 -6.65 4.60
C ALA A 111 28.62 -5.50 4.31
N ASP A 112 29.11 -4.38 3.77
CA ASP A 112 28.31 -3.21 3.37
C ASP A 112 28.74 -2.60 2.03
N ASP A 113 27.89 -1.79 1.41
CA ASP A 113 28.16 -1.11 0.13
C ASP A 113 28.75 0.30 0.29
N GLY A 114 29.06 0.73 1.53
CA GLY A 114 29.43 2.11 1.86
C GLY A 114 28.31 3.16 1.68
N GLY A 115 27.20 2.77 1.07
CA GLY A 115 26.03 3.60 0.79
C GLY A 115 24.89 3.41 1.79
N GLY A 116 25.03 2.51 2.76
CA GLY A 116 24.06 2.26 3.83
C GLY A 116 23.28 0.95 3.68
N SER A 117 23.62 0.14 2.69
CA SER A 117 23.03 -1.18 2.45
C SER A 117 23.98 -2.26 3.00
N VAL A 118 23.43 -3.28 3.67
CA VAL A 118 24.23 -4.22 4.49
C VAL A 118 23.81 -5.67 4.23
N LEU A 119 24.80 -6.58 4.20
CA LEU A 119 24.63 -8.02 4.21
C LEU A 119 24.75 -8.57 5.62
N ILE A 120 23.78 -9.41 5.99
CA ILE A 120 23.64 -9.95 7.33
C ILE A 120 23.55 -11.46 7.28
N MET A 121 24.34 -12.12 8.12
CA MET A 121 24.14 -13.53 8.44
C MET A 121 23.11 -13.60 9.58
N ASP A 122 21.98 -14.26 9.33
CA ASP A 122 20.88 -14.41 10.26
C ASP A 122 20.98 -15.75 11.01
N LEU A 123 21.39 -15.64 12.28
CA LEU A 123 21.47 -16.75 13.23
C LEU A 123 20.20 -16.87 14.08
N GLU A 124 19.22 -15.99 13.86
CA GLU A 124 17.95 -15.96 14.59
C GLU A 124 16.73 -15.85 13.63
N PRO A 125 16.59 -16.78 12.66
CA PRO A 125 15.61 -16.68 11.58
C PRO A 125 14.16 -16.79 12.06
N GLY A 126 13.22 -16.44 11.17
CA GLY A 126 11.80 -16.72 11.37
C GLY A 126 11.48 -18.22 11.27
N VAL A 127 10.23 -18.61 11.53
CA VAL A 127 9.84 -20.04 11.60
C VAL A 127 9.98 -20.78 10.26
N LYS A 128 10.05 -20.07 9.13
CA LYS A 128 10.31 -20.62 7.80
C LYS A 128 11.72 -20.31 7.26
N GLY A 129 12.56 -19.67 8.07
CA GLY A 129 13.93 -19.33 7.68
C GLY A 129 14.92 -20.42 8.09
N SER A 130 16.13 -20.30 7.56
CA SER A 130 17.22 -21.26 7.80
C SER A 130 18.30 -20.64 8.69
N TYR A 131 18.85 -21.41 9.62
CA TYR A 131 19.97 -20.95 10.43
C TYR A 131 21.17 -20.66 9.54
N SER A 132 21.81 -19.49 9.72
CA SER A 132 22.89 -18.96 8.88
C SER A 132 22.49 -18.50 7.49
N GLN A 133 21.19 -18.33 7.22
CA GLN A 133 20.74 -17.68 5.99
C GLN A 133 21.35 -16.27 5.88
N VAL A 134 21.60 -15.81 4.66
CA VAL A 134 22.07 -14.46 4.41
C VAL A 134 20.88 -13.60 4.00
N ILE A 135 20.71 -12.45 4.66
CA ILE A 135 19.63 -11.51 4.42
C ILE A 135 20.16 -10.15 3.96
N SER A 136 19.36 -9.46 3.15
CA SER A 136 19.66 -8.10 2.68
C SER A 136 18.99 -7.06 3.56
N LEU A 137 19.72 -5.99 3.89
CA LEU A 137 19.12 -4.75 4.38
C LEU A 137 19.47 -3.61 3.45
N ASP A 138 18.47 -3.13 2.70
CA ASP A 138 18.62 -1.99 1.79
C ASP A 138 18.24 -0.69 2.50
N ARG A 139 18.92 0.40 2.15
CA ARG A 139 18.69 1.72 2.77
C ARG A 139 17.37 2.38 2.36
N ASN A 140 16.80 1.99 1.22
CA ASN A 140 15.65 2.65 0.60
C ASN A 140 14.32 1.92 0.89
N THR A 141 14.38 0.71 1.44
CA THR A 141 13.20 -0.09 1.74
C THR A 141 13.28 -0.69 3.14
N ASN A 142 12.11 -0.94 3.73
CA ASN A 142 11.99 -1.68 4.97
C ASN A 142 11.78 -3.19 4.74
N ILE A 143 11.85 -3.66 3.49
CA ILE A 143 11.71 -5.09 3.15
C ILE A 143 13.09 -5.74 3.12
N SER A 144 13.25 -6.83 3.86
CA SER A 144 14.46 -7.67 3.84
C SER A 144 14.17 -9.00 3.17
N TYR A 145 15.12 -9.47 2.37
CA TYR A 145 14.99 -10.74 1.65
C TYR A 145 16.09 -11.71 2.07
N VAL A 146 15.78 -13.01 2.00
CA VAL A 146 16.77 -14.09 2.16
C VAL A 146 17.46 -14.32 0.83
N ILE A 147 18.71 -13.87 0.69
CA ILE A 147 19.48 -13.97 -0.56
C ILE A 147 20.26 -15.27 -0.69
N ALA A 148 20.41 -16.02 0.41
CA ALA A 148 20.92 -17.38 0.41
C ALA A 148 20.40 -18.11 1.66
N GLU A 149 20.10 -19.40 1.55
CA GLU A 149 19.60 -20.22 2.67
C GLU A 149 20.71 -20.58 3.67
N SER A 150 21.98 -20.37 3.31
CA SER A 150 23.14 -20.50 4.19
C SER A 150 24.29 -19.59 3.75
N PHE A 151 25.21 -19.30 4.66
CA PHE A 151 26.43 -18.55 4.36
C PHE A 151 27.29 -19.25 3.29
N SER A 152 27.44 -20.57 3.37
CA SER A 152 28.20 -21.32 2.37
C SER A 152 27.58 -21.20 0.98
N GLN A 153 26.24 -21.29 0.88
CA GLN A 153 25.54 -21.07 -0.39
C GLN A 153 25.74 -19.65 -0.94
N PHE A 154 25.77 -18.63 -0.06
CA PHE A 154 26.06 -17.26 -0.47
C PHE A 154 27.45 -17.15 -1.11
N VAL A 155 28.48 -17.73 -0.48
CA VAL A 155 29.84 -17.69 -1.04
C VAL A 155 29.94 -18.53 -2.33
N GLU A 156 29.24 -19.66 -2.40
CA GLU A 156 29.14 -20.44 -3.64
C GLU A 156 28.56 -19.62 -4.80
N SER A 157 27.56 -18.78 -4.53
CA SER A 157 27.00 -17.85 -5.51
C SER A 157 28.03 -16.82 -5.98
N ILE A 158 28.86 -16.28 -5.08
CA ILE A 158 29.95 -15.36 -5.45
C ILE A 158 30.95 -16.05 -6.38
N VAL A 159 31.40 -17.25 -6.01
CA VAL A 159 32.33 -18.05 -6.83
C VAL A 159 31.74 -18.31 -8.22
N SER A 160 30.45 -18.65 -8.29
CA SER A 160 29.76 -18.83 -9.56
C SER A 160 29.75 -17.54 -10.39
N GLN A 161 29.40 -16.41 -9.78
CA GLN A 161 29.33 -15.11 -10.46
C GLN A 161 30.69 -14.63 -10.96
N LEU A 162 31.78 -14.89 -10.23
CA LEU A 162 33.15 -14.64 -10.70
C LEU A 162 33.44 -15.51 -11.94
N ARG A 163 33.16 -16.81 -11.88
CA ARG A 163 33.42 -17.74 -13.00
C ARG A 163 32.61 -17.42 -14.25
N THR A 164 31.39 -16.93 -14.10
CA THR A 164 30.53 -16.53 -15.23
C THR A 164 30.81 -15.11 -15.72
N GLY A 165 31.67 -14.34 -15.03
CA GLY A 165 31.94 -12.94 -15.35
C GLY A 165 30.81 -11.97 -15.02
N GLU A 166 29.87 -12.36 -14.15
CA GLU A 166 28.86 -11.43 -13.60
C GLU A 166 29.46 -10.55 -12.48
N LEU A 167 30.48 -11.06 -11.78
CA LEU A 167 31.37 -10.29 -10.91
C LEU A 167 32.74 -10.15 -11.58
N GLU A 168 33.25 -8.93 -11.67
CA GLU A 168 34.53 -8.62 -12.30
C GLU A 168 35.38 -7.70 -11.40
N PRO A 169 36.64 -8.07 -11.09
CA PRO A 169 37.58 -7.14 -10.48
C PRO A 169 38.05 -6.07 -11.48
N LYS A 170 38.10 -4.81 -11.05
CA LYS A 170 38.70 -3.70 -11.81
C LYS A 170 39.62 -2.89 -10.92
N GLU A 171 40.80 -2.58 -11.45
CA GLU A 171 41.75 -1.70 -10.80
C GLU A 171 41.41 -0.23 -11.11
N MET A 172 41.28 0.58 -10.06
CA MET A 172 41.08 2.02 -10.13
C MET A 172 41.89 2.69 -9.02
N GLU A 173 42.79 3.62 -9.39
CA GLU A 173 43.59 4.41 -8.43
C GLU A 173 44.31 3.55 -7.37
N GLU A 174 44.99 2.47 -7.80
CA GLU A 174 45.74 1.54 -6.92
C GLU A 174 44.86 0.70 -5.96
N VAL A 175 43.55 0.69 -6.16
CA VAL A 175 42.58 -0.15 -5.44
C VAL A 175 41.84 -1.06 -6.41
N ILE A 176 41.66 -2.33 -6.06
CA ILE A 176 40.90 -3.29 -6.86
C ILE A 176 39.47 -3.36 -6.34
N TYR A 177 38.51 -2.97 -7.16
CA TYR A 177 37.08 -3.06 -6.86
C TYR A 177 36.47 -4.26 -7.57
N VAL A 178 35.93 -5.19 -6.80
CA VAL A 178 35.08 -6.25 -7.32
C VAL A 178 33.67 -5.70 -7.45
N HIS A 179 33.17 -5.59 -8.68
CA HIS A 179 31.85 -5.01 -8.96
C HIS A 179 31.04 -5.98 -9.81
N ARG A 180 29.71 -5.85 -9.72
CA ARG A 180 28.80 -6.60 -10.58
C ARG A 180 28.64 -5.86 -11.91
N LYS A 181 28.56 -6.62 -12.99
CA LYS A 181 28.42 -6.10 -14.35
C LYS A 181 27.09 -5.38 -14.59
N ARG A 182 26.04 -5.82 -13.89
CA ARG A 182 24.64 -5.35 -14.05
C ARG A 182 24.16 -4.35 -12.99
N GLY A 183 25.08 -3.65 -12.31
CA GLY A 183 24.71 -2.69 -11.25
C GLY A 183 24.88 -3.27 -9.85
N HIS A 184 24.14 -2.79 -8.86
CA HIS A 184 24.31 -3.21 -7.46
C HIS A 184 23.70 -4.60 -7.20
N LEU A 185 24.16 -5.35 -6.18
CA LEU A 185 23.58 -6.65 -5.81
C LEU A 185 22.07 -6.55 -5.53
N PHE A 186 21.68 -5.45 -4.89
CA PHE A 186 20.30 -5.21 -4.48
C PHE A 186 19.38 -4.77 -5.61
N ASP A 187 19.92 -4.37 -6.76
CA ASP A 187 19.13 -4.16 -7.98
C ASP A 187 18.57 -5.50 -8.53
N ASP A 188 19.22 -6.62 -8.18
CA ASP A 188 18.90 -7.99 -8.59
C ASP A 188 18.40 -8.88 -7.42
N LEU A 189 17.92 -8.26 -6.33
CA LEU A 189 17.52 -9.00 -5.12
C LEU A 189 16.45 -10.09 -5.38
N LEU A 190 15.57 -9.84 -6.33
CA LEU A 190 14.51 -10.77 -6.69
C LEU A 190 15.05 -11.98 -7.47
N THR A 191 16.10 -11.84 -8.27
CA THR A 191 16.76 -12.95 -8.99
C THR A 191 17.64 -13.81 -8.07
N LEU A 192 18.18 -13.25 -6.97
CA LEU A 192 19.02 -13.99 -6.00
C LEU A 192 18.22 -14.84 -5.00
N THR A 193 16.97 -14.48 -4.71
CA THR A 193 16.15 -15.11 -3.66
C THR A 193 15.43 -16.38 -4.09
N GLY A 194 15.63 -16.83 -5.35
CA GLY A 194 14.89 -17.96 -5.92
C GLY A 194 13.37 -17.73 -6.01
N MET A 195 12.92 -16.49 -5.77
CA MET A 195 11.70 -16.02 -6.42
C MET A 195 12.02 -16.05 -7.90
N GLU A 196 11.32 -16.86 -8.67
CA GLU A 196 11.39 -16.81 -10.13
C GLU A 196 10.96 -15.41 -10.60
N ASN A 197 11.89 -14.48 -10.60
CA ASN A 197 11.91 -13.41 -11.56
C ASN A 197 12.61 -13.99 -12.77
N GLU A 198 11.83 -14.44 -13.75
CA GLU A 198 12.37 -14.47 -15.10
C GLU A 198 12.96 -13.08 -15.40
N PRO A 199 14.26 -12.99 -15.71
CA PRO A 199 14.91 -11.74 -16.04
C PRO A 199 14.24 -11.22 -17.30
N ASN A 200 13.65 -10.02 -17.26
CA ASN A 200 12.93 -9.47 -18.39
C ASN A 200 11.92 -10.46 -18.98
N SER A 201 10.99 -10.95 -18.15
CA SER A 201 9.75 -11.51 -18.67
C SER A 201 9.01 -10.35 -19.35
N LEU A 202 9.37 -10.11 -20.60
CA LEU A 202 8.63 -9.32 -21.55
C LEU A 202 7.31 -10.07 -21.73
N ILE A 203 6.26 -9.57 -21.07
CA ILE A 203 4.93 -10.14 -21.17
C ILE A 203 4.32 -9.58 -22.45
N PRO A 204 4.02 -10.42 -23.46
CA PRO A 204 3.34 -9.96 -24.64
C PRO A 204 2.00 -9.36 -24.23
N VAL A 205 1.78 -8.11 -24.62
CA VAL A 205 0.52 -7.42 -24.38
C VAL A 205 -0.12 -7.08 -25.71
N SER A 206 -1.44 -7.08 -25.74
CA SER A 206 -2.22 -6.80 -26.93
C SER A 206 -3.51 -6.10 -26.55
N GLY A 207 -4.18 -5.54 -27.56
CA GLY A 207 -5.43 -4.83 -27.37
C GLY A 207 -5.30 -3.67 -26.38
N TYR A 208 -6.20 -3.64 -25.40
CA TYR A 208 -6.21 -2.64 -24.33
C TYR A 208 -4.85 -2.48 -23.64
N TRP A 209 -4.18 -3.58 -23.29
CA TRP A 209 -2.94 -3.52 -22.51
C TRP A 209 -1.75 -2.98 -23.31
N ALA A 210 -1.74 -3.17 -24.63
CA ALA A 210 -0.72 -2.57 -25.48
C ALA A 210 -0.90 -1.05 -25.60
N GLU A 211 -2.14 -0.56 -25.67
CA GLU A 211 -2.43 0.88 -25.72
C GLU A 211 -2.29 1.54 -24.34
N HIS A 212 -2.64 0.83 -23.26
CA HIS A 212 -2.48 1.33 -21.90
C HIS A 212 -1.02 1.59 -21.53
N PHE A 213 -0.11 0.73 -22.00
CA PHE A 213 1.32 0.80 -21.72
C PHE A 213 2.14 1.29 -22.93
N GLU A 214 1.54 2.01 -23.87
CA GLU A 214 2.16 2.31 -25.17
C GLU A 214 3.56 2.94 -25.07
N ASP A 215 3.76 3.83 -24.08
CA ASP A 215 5.03 4.53 -23.83
C ASP A 215 6.10 3.65 -23.15
N GLU A 216 5.71 2.47 -22.67
CA GLU A 216 6.51 1.57 -21.83
C GLU A 216 6.75 0.21 -22.51
N LEU A 217 6.27 0.03 -23.76
CA LEU A 217 6.45 -1.20 -24.51
C LEU A 217 7.83 -1.31 -25.16
N GLU A 218 8.40 -2.53 -25.09
CA GLU A 218 9.54 -2.96 -25.88
C GLU A 218 9.10 -4.12 -26.77
N GLU A 219 9.13 -3.92 -28.09
CA GLU A 219 8.72 -4.94 -29.09
C GLU A 219 7.33 -5.55 -28.85
N GLY A 220 6.37 -4.76 -28.37
CA GLY A 220 5.00 -5.21 -28.09
C GLY A 220 4.84 -5.96 -26.76
N CYS A 221 5.86 -5.92 -25.91
CA CYS A 221 5.86 -6.55 -24.60
C CYS A 221 6.07 -5.51 -23.50
N ILE A 222 5.55 -5.81 -22.30
CA ILE A 222 5.72 -5.00 -21.10
C ILE A 222 6.63 -5.73 -20.11
N SER A 223 7.52 -5.00 -19.44
CA SER A 223 8.39 -5.61 -18.44
C SER A 223 7.63 -5.86 -17.12
N THR A 224 8.00 -6.93 -16.42
CA THR A 224 7.49 -7.21 -15.07
C THR A 224 7.85 -6.10 -14.08
N GLU A 225 8.98 -5.41 -14.27
CA GLU A 225 9.35 -4.25 -13.46
C GLU A 225 8.32 -3.12 -13.59
N THR A 226 7.88 -2.82 -14.81
CA THR A 226 6.84 -1.82 -15.07
C THR A 226 5.52 -2.23 -14.42
N LEU A 227 5.12 -3.51 -14.56
CA LEU A 227 3.91 -4.03 -13.90
C LEU A 227 4.00 -3.96 -12.37
N ASN A 228 5.17 -4.24 -11.79
CA ASN A 228 5.42 -4.18 -10.35
C ASN A 228 5.32 -2.75 -9.80
N LYS A 229 5.57 -1.72 -10.62
CA LYS A 229 5.44 -0.32 -10.22
C LYS A 229 3.98 0.16 -10.21
N GLN A 230 3.07 -0.58 -10.85
CA GLN A 230 1.67 -0.19 -10.94
C GLN A 230 0.98 -0.27 -9.58
N LYS A 231 0.57 0.89 -9.07
CA LYS A 231 -0.24 1.03 -7.85
C LYS A 231 -1.72 1.27 -8.15
N MET A 232 -1.99 1.81 -9.33
CA MET A 232 -3.32 2.18 -9.79
C MET A 232 -3.46 1.77 -11.25
N VAL A 233 -4.60 1.15 -11.60
CA VAL A 233 -4.95 0.88 -13.00
C VAL A 233 -6.33 1.44 -13.28
N PHE A 234 -6.47 2.07 -14.44
CA PHE A 234 -7.75 2.57 -14.94
C PHE A 234 -8.10 1.97 -16.31
N ILE A 235 -9.09 1.09 -16.33
CA ILE A 235 -9.65 0.47 -17.53
C ILE A 235 -10.81 1.31 -18.06
N ARG A 236 -10.51 2.06 -19.12
CA ARG A 236 -11.39 3.05 -19.76
C ARG A 236 -12.40 2.40 -20.71
N PRO A 237 -13.65 2.88 -20.79
CA PRO A 237 -14.65 2.34 -21.70
C PRO A 237 -14.25 2.50 -23.17
N GLU A 238 -13.65 3.62 -23.55
CA GLU A 238 -13.33 3.93 -24.95
C GLU A 238 -12.31 2.95 -25.55
N LEU A 239 -11.36 2.48 -24.72
CA LEU A 239 -10.33 1.52 -25.14
C LEU A 239 -10.92 0.12 -25.32
N VAL A 240 -11.97 -0.21 -24.57
CA VAL A 240 -12.67 -1.49 -24.69
C VAL A 240 -13.55 -1.50 -25.94
N GLU A 241 -14.20 -0.38 -26.28
CA GLU A 241 -14.95 -0.25 -27.53
C GLU A 241 -14.06 -0.48 -28.77
N LYS A 242 -12.79 -0.06 -28.69
CA LYS A 242 -11.80 -0.25 -29.74
C LYS A 242 -11.26 -1.68 -29.83
N HIS A 243 -11.04 -2.35 -28.69
CA HIS A 243 -10.34 -3.64 -28.61
C HIS A 243 -11.25 -4.85 -28.31
N GLY A 244 -12.55 -4.63 -28.11
CA GLY A 244 -13.50 -5.66 -27.70
C GLY A 244 -13.35 -6.04 -26.23
N THR A 245 -13.55 -7.33 -25.91
CA THR A 245 -13.52 -7.83 -24.53
C THR A 245 -12.12 -7.72 -23.92
N VAL A 246 -12.02 -7.13 -22.73
CA VAL A 246 -10.76 -7.02 -21.97
C VAL A 246 -10.63 -8.16 -20.97
N SER A 247 -9.52 -8.89 -21.06
CA SER A 247 -9.08 -9.82 -20.02
C SER A 247 -8.33 -9.09 -18.92
N LEU A 248 -8.65 -9.42 -17.66
CA LEU A 248 -8.03 -8.86 -16.47
C LEU A 248 -6.80 -9.65 -15.98
N GLU A 249 -6.39 -10.72 -16.70
CA GLU A 249 -5.34 -11.64 -16.25
C GLU A 249 -4.01 -10.94 -15.95
N LEU A 250 -3.68 -9.88 -16.70
CA LEU A 250 -2.45 -9.10 -16.48
C LEU A 250 -2.39 -8.44 -15.10
N LEU A 251 -3.55 -8.16 -14.46
CA LEU A 251 -3.59 -7.60 -13.11
C LEU A 251 -2.96 -8.54 -12.06
N THR A 252 -2.98 -9.86 -12.29
CA THR A 252 -2.36 -10.85 -11.40
C THR A 252 -0.83 -10.68 -11.33
N ARG A 253 -0.25 -9.97 -12.31
CA ARG A 253 1.18 -9.65 -12.40
C ARG A 253 1.52 -8.28 -11.82
N MET A 254 0.60 -7.63 -11.10
CA MET A 254 0.78 -6.31 -10.49
C MET A 254 0.69 -6.43 -8.95
N PRO A 255 1.72 -6.95 -8.26
CA PRO A 255 1.67 -7.26 -6.83
C PRO A 255 1.46 -6.02 -5.93
N ASN A 256 1.79 -4.83 -6.44
CA ASN A 256 1.65 -3.56 -5.72
C ASN A 256 0.36 -2.80 -6.05
N LEU A 257 -0.55 -3.39 -6.84
CA LEU A 257 -1.83 -2.77 -7.19
C LEU A 257 -2.69 -2.54 -5.94
N LYS A 258 -3.03 -1.28 -5.69
CA LYS A 258 -3.87 -0.85 -4.56
C LYS A 258 -5.21 -0.29 -4.99
N GLU A 259 -5.26 0.30 -6.18
CA GLU A 259 -6.46 0.93 -6.71
C GLU A 259 -6.76 0.41 -8.13
N LEU A 260 -8.01 0.01 -8.34
CA LEU A 260 -8.46 -0.49 -9.63
C LEU A 260 -9.77 0.20 -10.00
N ILE A 261 -9.78 0.86 -11.14
CA ILE A 261 -10.95 1.52 -11.70
C ILE A 261 -11.31 0.81 -13.01
N ILE A 262 -12.52 0.27 -13.10
CA ILE A 262 -13.02 -0.46 -14.27
C ILE A 262 -14.31 0.21 -14.74
N HIS A 263 -14.22 0.98 -15.81
CA HIS A 263 -15.37 1.52 -16.53
C HIS A 263 -15.63 0.79 -17.86
N ALA A 264 -14.84 -0.24 -18.17
CA ALA A 264 -14.98 -1.10 -19.33
C ALA A 264 -16.34 -1.81 -19.42
N ASN A 265 -17.06 -1.62 -20.53
CA ASN A 265 -18.36 -2.24 -20.75
C ASN A 265 -18.30 -3.73 -21.15
N HIS A 266 -17.11 -4.24 -21.50
CA HIS A 266 -16.87 -5.63 -21.89
C HIS A 266 -15.62 -6.19 -21.20
N VAL A 267 -15.78 -6.69 -19.98
CA VAL A 267 -14.76 -7.50 -19.27
C VAL A 267 -15.09 -8.97 -19.44
N ALA A 268 -14.07 -9.82 -19.64
CA ALA A 268 -14.26 -11.25 -19.87
C ALA A 268 -14.87 -11.97 -18.66
N ASP A 269 -14.26 -11.78 -17.49
CA ASP A 269 -14.69 -12.28 -16.20
C ASP A 269 -13.94 -11.54 -15.06
N TYR A 270 -14.39 -11.76 -13.83
CA TYR A 270 -13.83 -11.17 -12.62
C TYR A 270 -13.15 -12.20 -11.69
N GLU A 271 -12.85 -13.41 -12.20
CA GLU A 271 -12.28 -14.48 -11.38
C GLU A 271 -10.90 -14.10 -10.81
N VAL A 272 -10.16 -13.26 -11.54
CA VAL A 272 -8.84 -12.74 -11.12
C VAL A 272 -8.85 -12.04 -9.77
N PHE A 273 -10.00 -11.52 -9.31
CA PHE A 273 -10.13 -10.88 -7.99
C PHE A 273 -9.79 -11.84 -6.83
N LYS A 274 -9.87 -13.16 -7.04
CA LYS A 274 -9.38 -14.16 -6.09
C LYS A 274 -7.89 -14.02 -5.77
N GLN A 275 -7.13 -13.42 -6.66
CA GLN A 275 -5.67 -13.28 -6.56
C GLN A 275 -5.25 -11.86 -6.16
N LEU A 276 -6.11 -10.85 -6.32
CA LEU A 276 -5.81 -9.43 -6.03
C LEU A 276 -5.96 -9.08 -4.54
N THR A 277 -5.36 -9.89 -3.66
CA THR A 277 -5.54 -9.79 -2.20
C THR A 277 -5.06 -8.48 -1.58
N GLY A 278 -4.14 -7.78 -2.26
CA GLY A 278 -3.58 -6.49 -1.83
C GLY A 278 -4.39 -5.25 -2.23
N LEU A 279 -5.48 -5.41 -2.98
CA LEU A 279 -6.30 -4.30 -3.49
C LEU A 279 -7.10 -3.65 -2.36
N THR A 280 -7.01 -2.32 -2.24
CA THR A 280 -7.65 -1.54 -1.18
C THR A 280 -8.81 -0.68 -1.68
N GLU A 281 -8.79 -0.29 -2.94
CA GLU A 281 -9.78 0.60 -3.55
C GLU A 281 -10.24 0.02 -4.90
N LEU A 282 -11.55 -0.08 -5.08
CA LEU A 282 -12.16 -0.62 -6.28
C LEU A 282 -13.32 0.26 -6.72
N VAL A 283 -13.29 0.67 -7.99
CA VAL A 283 -14.39 1.35 -8.67
C VAL A 283 -14.81 0.51 -9.85
N ILE A 284 -16.09 0.16 -9.91
CA ILE A 284 -16.67 -0.56 -11.06
C ILE A 284 -17.84 0.25 -11.59
N GLY A 285 -17.80 0.57 -12.88
CA GLY A 285 -18.93 1.17 -13.57
C GLY A 285 -19.12 0.76 -15.02
N GLY A 286 -18.57 -0.39 -15.39
CA GLY A 286 -18.79 -1.01 -16.70
C GLY A 286 -20.00 -1.93 -16.69
N SER A 287 -20.81 -1.90 -17.76
CA SER A 287 -22.07 -2.67 -17.86
C SER A 287 -21.92 -4.20 -17.84
N SER A 288 -20.69 -4.73 -17.91
CA SER A 288 -20.42 -6.17 -17.85
C SER A 288 -20.36 -6.75 -16.43
N PHE A 289 -20.30 -5.91 -15.40
CA PHE A 289 -20.32 -6.38 -14.02
C PHE A 289 -21.75 -6.62 -13.52
N THR A 290 -22.04 -7.85 -13.10
CA THR A 290 -23.37 -8.33 -12.73
C THR A 290 -23.47 -8.74 -11.26
N GLU A 291 -24.68 -9.11 -10.80
CA GLU A 291 -24.90 -9.60 -9.43
C GLU A 291 -24.14 -10.89 -9.09
N SER A 292 -23.85 -11.74 -10.07
CA SER A 292 -23.00 -12.91 -9.87
C SER A 292 -21.57 -12.52 -9.51
N ASP A 293 -21.06 -11.43 -10.10
CA ASP A 293 -19.66 -11.02 -9.95
C ASP A 293 -19.36 -10.41 -8.57
N LEU A 294 -20.41 -10.00 -7.83
CA LEU A 294 -20.28 -9.57 -6.44
C LEU A 294 -19.67 -10.65 -5.53
N ASP A 295 -19.77 -11.94 -5.87
CA ASP A 295 -19.15 -13.02 -5.08
C ASP A 295 -17.62 -12.90 -5.07
N TYR A 296 -17.03 -12.36 -6.14
CA TYR A 296 -15.58 -12.22 -6.25
C TYR A 296 -15.04 -11.13 -5.30
N LEU A 297 -15.87 -10.15 -4.92
CA LEU A 297 -15.46 -9.08 -4.01
C LEU A 297 -15.12 -9.61 -2.60
N ALA A 298 -15.70 -10.74 -2.19
CA ALA A 298 -15.41 -11.35 -0.90
C ALA A 298 -13.96 -11.87 -0.78
N TYR A 299 -13.28 -12.10 -1.90
CA TYR A 299 -11.88 -12.52 -1.93
C TYR A 299 -10.89 -11.35 -1.82
N LEU A 300 -11.36 -10.11 -2.01
CA LEU A 300 -10.55 -8.90 -1.85
C LEU A 300 -10.37 -8.60 -0.36
N GLY A 301 -9.54 -9.41 0.30
CA GLY A 301 -9.37 -9.45 1.75
C GLY A 301 -8.89 -8.12 2.36
N ASP A 302 -8.36 -7.20 1.55
CA ASP A 302 -7.99 -5.85 1.96
C ASP A 302 -8.81 -4.69 1.40
N LEU A 303 -9.95 -4.97 0.76
CA LEU A 303 -10.81 -3.91 0.24
C LEU A 303 -11.34 -2.99 1.36
N ARG A 304 -11.10 -1.69 1.22
CA ARG A 304 -11.55 -0.64 2.16
C ARG A 304 -12.51 0.33 1.51
N LYS A 305 -12.35 0.62 0.22
CA LYS A 305 -13.23 1.53 -0.53
C LYS A 305 -13.81 0.82 -1.74
N LEU A 306 -15.12 0.91 -1.89
CA LEU A 306 -15.86 0.35 -3.02
C LEU A 306 -16.79 1.41 -3.60
N ALA A 307 -16.71 1.61 -4.91
CA ALA A 307 -17.70 2.37 -5.66
C ALA A 307 -18.31 1.51 -6.77
N LEU A 308 -19.64 1.43 -6.80
CA LEU A 308 -20.42 0.80 -7.87
C LEU A 308 -21.22 1.89 -8.59
N VAL A 309 -20.99 2.05 -9.90
CA VAL A 309 -21.43 3.22 -10.66
C VAL A 309 -22.16 2.79 -11.93
N ARG A 310 -23.43 3.15 -12.10
CA ARG A 310 -24.21 2.91 -13.33
C ARG A 310 -24.25 1.42 -13.72
N LEU A 311 -24.54 0.56 -12.75
CA LEU A 311 -24.64 -0.88 -12.97
C LEU A 311 -26.10 -1.31 -12.91
N THR A 312 -26.48 -2.28 -13.75
CA THR A 312 -27.80 -2.93 -13.70
C THR A 312 -27.83 -4.00 -12.61
N ILE A 313 -27.57 -3.58 -11.37
CA ILE A 313 -27.60 -4.40 -10.17
C ILE A 313 -28.86 -4.05 -9.39
N THR A 314 -29.68 -5.05 -9.13
CA THR A 314 -30.91 -4.92 -8.34
C THR A 314 -30.72 -5.43 -6.91
N ASN A 315 -29.62 -6.14 -6.63
CA ASN A 315 -29.36 -6.67 -5.31
C ASN A 315 -27.87 -6.69 -4.95
N VAL A 316 -27.54 -6.03 -3.84
CA VAL A 316 -26.18 -5.92 -3.30
C VAL A 316 -25.92 -6.83 -2.09
N HIS A 317 -26.74 -7.87 -1.87
CA HIS A 317 -26.72 -8.69 -0.65
C HIS A 317 -25.37 -9.33 -0.29
N LYS A 318 -24.50 -9.50 -1.27
CA LYS A 318 -23.15 -10.08 -1.12
C LYS A 318 -22.15 -9.09 -0.52
N LEU A 319 -22.43 -7.78 -0.54
CA LEU A 319 -21.52 -6.77 0.02
C LEU A 319 -21.29 -6.95 1.52
N LYS A 320 -22.24 -7.55 2.26
CA LYS A 320 -22.08 -7.89 3.68
C LYS A 320 -20.88 -8.80 3.97
N ASN A 321 -20.38 -9.51 2.96
CA ASN A 321 -19.24 -10.41 3.07
C ASN A 321 -17.88 -9.69 2.91
N ILE A 322 -17.85 -8.35 2.88
CA ILE A 322 -16.63 -7.54 2.76
C ILE A 322 -16.35 -6.88 4.13
N PRO A 323 -15.79 -7.61 5.13
CA PRO A 323 -15.83 -7.20 6.54
C PRO A 323 -15.00 -5.94 6.86
N LYS A 324 -14.05 -5.59 5.99
CA LYS A 324 -13.12 -4.46 6.21
C LYS A 324 -13.55 -3.16 5.52
N LEU A 325 -14.69 -3.15 4.82
CA LEU A 325 -15.14 -1.98 4.07
C LEU A 325 -15.37 -0.77 4.99
N LYS A 326 -14.88 0.40 4.55
CA LYS A 326 -14.92 1.69 5.26
C LYS A 326 -15.67 2.76 4.47
N THR A 327 -15.52 2.75 3.16
CA THR A 327 -16.19 3.68 2.25
C THR A 327 -17.00 2.88 1.24
N LEU A 328 -18.29 3.18 1.13
CA LEU A 328 -19.17 2.63 0.11
C LEU A 328 -19.83 3.76 -0.66
N ARG A 329 -19.73 3.70 -1.99
CA ARG A 329 -20.40 4.61 -2.91
C ARG A 329 -21.26 3.82 -3.89
N LEU A 330 -22.55 4.09 -3.94
CA LEU A 330 -23.48 3.48 -4.89
C LEU A 330 -24.11 4.60 -5.72
N ILE A 331 -23.89 4.59 -7.03
CA ILE A 331 -24.38 5.62 -7.95
C ILE A 331 -25.16 4.92 -9.05
N LYS A 332 -26.42 5.29 -9.29
CA LYS A 332 -27.22 4.75 -10.39
C LYS A 332 -27.20 3.23 -10.45
N VAL A 333 -27.53 2.62 -9.31
CA VAL A 333 -27.85 1.19 -9.23
C VAL A 333 -29.36 1.06 -9.11
N ASP A 334 -29.95 0.02 -9.71
CA ASP A 334 -31.40 -0.06 -9.89
C ASP A 334 -32.16 -0.17 -8.56
N SER A 335 -31.63 -0.93 -7.60
CA SER A 335 -32.15 -0.99 -6.23
C SER A 335 -31.10 -1.54 -5.26
N ILE A 336 -31.32 -1.28 -3.98
CA ILE A 336 -30.46 -1.76 -2.89
C ILE A 336 -31.25 -2.61 -1.90
N ASP A 337 -30.60 -3.65 -1.37
CA ASP A 337 -31.08 -4.35 -0.18
C ASP A 337 -30.64 -3.58 1.06
N SER A 338 -31.58 -2.84 1.66
CA SER A 338 -31.38 -2.03 2.86
C SER A 338 -30.78 -2.83 4.03
N SER A 339 -31.16 -4.11 4.16
CA SER A 339 -30.64 -4.99 5.23
C SER A 339 -29.14 -5.24 5.08
N THR A 340 -28.65 -5.24 3.85
CA THR A 340 -27.23 -5.46 3.55
C THR A 340 -26.39 -4.23 3.85
N ILE A 341 -26.85 -3.03 3.48
CA ILE A 341 -26.12 -1.81 3.87
C ILE A 341 -26.08 -1.68 5.39
N GLY A 342 -27.21 -1.92 6.08
CA GLY A 342 -27.27 -1.90 7.54
C GLY A 342 -26.33 -2.89 8.25
N ALA A 343 -25.91 -3.97 7.58
CA ALA A 343 -24.96 -4.94 8.11
C ALA A 343 -23.49 -4.46 8.04
N LEU A 344 -23.18 -3.43 7.26
CA LEU A 344 -21.84 -2.89 7.07
C LEU A 344 -21.44 -1.93 8.20
N VAL A 345 -21.57 -2.37 9.45
CA VAL A 345 -21.39 -1.59 10.69
C VAL A 345 -19.99 -0.96 10.88
N ASN A 346 -19.05 -1.29 10.00
CA ASN A 346 -17.70 -0.75 9.97
C ASN A 346 -17.52 0.48 9.05
N LEU A 347 -18.54 0.84 8.27
CA LEU A 347 -18.52 2.01 7.39
C LEU A 347 -18.29 3.30 8.16
N THR A 348 -17.44 4.14 7.59
CA THR A 348 -17.19 5.52 8.02
C THR A 348 -17.70 6.52 7.00
N GLU A 349 -17.90 6.11 5.75
CA GLU A 349 -18.39 6.96 4.66
C GLU A 349 -19.39 6.18 3.80
N LEU A 350 -20.55 6.79 3.56
CA LEU A 350 -21.59 6.26 2.70
C LEU A 350 -22.07 7.35 1.75
N GLU A 351 -22.07 7.05 0.45
CA GLU A 351 -22.63 7.91 -0.58
C GLU A 351 -23.62 7.11 -1.43
N LEU A 352 -24.85 7.62 -1.52
CA LEU A 352 -25.92 7.09 -2.36
C LEU A 352 -26.33 8.16 -3.36
N GLU A 353 -26.25 7.86 -4.66
CA GLU A 353 -26.62 8.79 -5.72
C GLU A 353 -27.59 8.15 -6.73
N ASP A 354 -28.72 8.82 -7.00
CA ASP A 354 -29.62 8.54 -8.13
C ASP A 354 -30.07 7.06 -8.13
N LEU A 355 -30.65 6.62 -7.01
CA LEU A 355 -31.13 5.26 -6.76
C LEU A 355 -32.35 5.24 -5.83
N GLU A 356 -33.13 4.17 -5.87
CA GLU A 356 -34.23 3.95 -4.92
C GLU A 356 -33.69 3.33 -3.63
N ALA A 357 -33.54 4.17 -2.59
CA ALA A 357 -32.95 3.76 -1.32
C ALA A 357 -33.96 3.16 -0.32
N GLY A 358 -35.25 3.27 -0.62
CA GLY A 358 -36.35 2.85 0.26
C GLY A 358 -36.36 3.58 1.61
N ASP A 359 -36.84 2.89 2.65
CA ASP A 359 -36.74 3.35 4.04
C ASP A 359 -35.27 3.41 4.48
N LEU A 360 -34.81 4.59 4.91
CA LEU A 360 -33.43 4.86 5.33
C LEU A 360 -33.09 4.40 6.76
N SER A 361 -34.03 3.79 7.49
CA SER A 361 -33.85 3.35 8.89
C SER A 361 -32.63 2.45 9.11
N TYR A 362 -32.19 1.69 8.11
CA TYR A 362 -30.99 0.85 8.17
C TYR A 362 -29.69 1.65 8.40
N ILE A 363 -29.65 2.93 8.01
CA ILE A 363 -28.48 3.80 8.19
C ILE A 363 -28.19 3.99 9.68
N SER A 364 -29.20 3.95 10.55
CA SER A 364 -29.03 4.07 12.01
C SER A 364 -28.08 3.02 12.61
N ASN A 365 -27.92 1.87 11.96
CA ASN A 365 -26.99 0.82 12.38
C ASN A 365 -25.50 1.20 12.14
N LEU A 366 -25.23 2.17 11.27
CA LEU A 366 -23.89 2.60 10.87
C LEU A 366 -23.32 3.61 11.87
N THR A 367 -23.25 3.24 13.14
CA THR A 367 -22.89 4.18 14.23
C THR A 367 -21.45 4.71 14.15
N LYS A 368 -20.58 4.13 13.31
CA LYS A 368 -19.22 4.62 13.00
C LYS A 368 -19.17 5.63 11.85
N LEU A 369 -20.30 5.90 11.19
CA LEU A 369 -20.39 6.78 10.03
C LEU A 369 -19.98 8.21 10.42
N LYS A 370 -19.10 8.78 9.61
CA LYS A 370 -18.60 10.16 9.71
C LYS A 370 -19.14 11.02 8.57
N LYS A 371 -19.25 10.43 7.38
CA LYS A 371 -19.73 11.12 6.18
C LYS A 371 -20.94 10.38 5.58
N LEU A 372 -22.02 11.10 5.36
CA LEU A 372 -23.21 10.63 4.65
C LEU A 372 -23.58 11.63 3.54
N GLU A 373 -23.58 11.17 2.29
CA GLU A 373 -24.03 11.96 1.15
C GLU A 373 -25.19 11.25 0.44
N LEU A 374 -26.32 11.95 0.29
CA LEU A 374 -27.55 11.44 -0.34
C LEU A 374 -27.92 12.37 -1.49
N LYS A 375 -27.71 11.94 -2.73
CA LYS A 375 -27.90 12.77 -3.92
C LYS A 375 -28.96 12.17 -4.82
N LYS A 376 -30.00 12.92 -5.19
CA LYS A 376 -31.18 12.41 -5.91
C LYS A 376 -31.74 11.14 -5.26
N VAL A 377 -31.78 11.14 -3.93
CA VAL A 377 -32.38 10.08 -3.12
C VAL A 377 -33.57 10.68 -2.40
N VAL A 378 -34.71 9.99 -2.40
CA VAL A 378 -35.88 10.39 -1.63
C VAL A 378 -35.57 10.16 -0.15
N ILE A 379 -35.70 11.21 0.66
CA ILE A 379 -35.50 11.16 2.11
C ILE A 379 -36.89 11.22 2.76
N PRO A 380 -37.40 10.12 3.35
CA PRO A 380 -38.73 10.12 3.97
C PRO A 380 -38.78 11.06 5.18
N ASP A 381 -37.82 10.90 6.10
CA ASP A 381 -37.69 11.68 7.34
C ASP A 381 -36.22 11.68 7.83
N PHE A 382 -35.95 12.27 8.99
CA PHE A 382 -34.62 12.32 9.61
C PHE A 382 -34.42 11.35 10.79
N ALA A 383 -35.37 10.46 11.08
CA ALA A 383 -35.32 9.59 12.26
C ALA A 383 -34.07 8.69 12.29
N PHE A 384 -33.55 8.31 11.12
CA PHE A 384 -32.35 7.48 10.98
C PHE A 384 -31.07 8.16 11.46
N MET A 385 -31.04 9.49 11.60
CA MET A 385 -29.82 10.24 11.96
C MET A 385 -29.54 10.26 13.47
N LYS A 386 -30.54 10.01 14.32
CA LYS A 386 -30.44 10.23 15.78
C LYS A 386 -29.28 9.46 16.43
N ASP A 387 -28.95 8.28 15.91
CA ASP A 387 -27.94 7.36 16.45
C ASP A 387 -26.55 7.56 15.84
N LEU A 388 -26.40 8.43 14.83
CA LEU A 388 -25.15 8.70 14.11
C LEU A 388 -24.25 9.69 14.87
N LYS A 389 -23.93 9.41 16.13
CA LYS A 389 -23.19 10.33 17.01
C LYS A 389 -21.75 10.67 16.54
N ASN A 390 -21.23 9.91 15.57
CA ASN A 390 -19.92 10.14 14.96
C ASN A 390 -19.98 10.96 13.66
N LEU A 391 -21.18 11.31 13.18
CA LEU A 391 -21.37 12.01 11.93
C LEU A 391 -20.78 13.43 12.03
N THR A 392 -19.90 13.75 11.09
CA THR A 392 -19.28 15.06 10.93
C THR A 392 -19.81 15.79 9.70
N THR A 393 -20.19 15.04 8.67
CA THR A 393 -20.62 15.61 7.38
C THR A 393 -21.89 14.92 6.91
N PHE A 394 -22.92 15.73 6.67
CA PHE A 394 -24.13 15.33 5.95
C PHE A 394 -24.36 16.26 4.78
N ARG A 395 -24.63 15.70 3.59
CA ARG A 395 -25.05 16.48 2.43
C ARG A 395 -26.19 15.81 1.69
N THR A 396 -27.13 16.62 1.22
CA THR A 396 -28.12 16.20 0.24
C THR A 396 -28.51 17.34 -0.70
N ASP A 397 -29.04 16.98 -1.87
CA ASP A 397 -29.63 17.90 -2.85
C ASP A 397 -31.17 17.85 -2.87
N GLY A 398 -31.78 16.98 -2.06
CA GLY A 398 -33.22 16.81 -1.96
C GLY A 398 -33.75 17.20 -0.59
N ARG A 399 -34.98 17.73 -0.56
CA ARG A 399 -35.69 17.99 0.69
C ARG A 399 -36.35 16.70 1.20
N ALA A 400 -36.42 16.55 2.52
CA ALA A 400 -37.12 15.42 3.13
C ALA A 400 -38.64 15.58 2.95
N GLU A 401 -39.36 14.46 2.85
CA GLU A 401 -40.83 14.47 2.78
C GLU A 401 -41.46 14.93 4.11
N ASP A 402 -40.86 14.52 5.23
CA ASP A 402 -41.19 14.96 6.58
C ASP A 402 -39.95 15.51 7.32
N GLU A 403 -40.08 16.73 7.86
CA GLU A 403 -39.06 17.43 8.65
C GLU A 403 -39.34 17.37 10.17
N SER A 404 -40.38 16.66 10.61
CA SER A 404 -40.83 16.64 12.01
C SER A 404 -39.76 16.15 13.00
N ASP A 405 -38.85 15.28 12.56
CA ASP A 405 -37.76 14.72 13.37
C ASP A 405 -36.46 15.55 13.37
N MET A 406 -36.41 16.71 12.69
CA MET A 406 -35.19 17.53 12.60
C MET A 406 -34.65 18.00 13.96
N ALA A 407 -35.50 18.10 14.99
CA ALA A 407 -35.06 18.45 16.34
C ALA A 407 -34.04 17.45 16.92
N ALA A 408 -34.07 16.18 16.49
CA ALA A 408 -33.11 15.16 16.93
C ALA A 408 -31.67 15.45 16.46
N LEU A 409 -31.50 16.27 15.42
CA LEU A 409 -30.19 16.65 14.87
C LEU A 409 -29.39 17.51 15.86
N GLY A 410 -30.04 18.21 16.79
CA GLY A 410 -29.38 19.01 17.82
C GLY A 410 -28.51 18.19 18.79
N GLU A 411 -28.65 16.87 18.81
CA GLU A 411 -27.82 15.96 19.60
C GLU A 411 -26.54 15.51 18.88
N LEU A 412 -26.35 15.89 17.61
CA LEU A 412 -25.18 15.52 16.80
C LEU A 412 -24.01 16.49 17.03
N ARG A 413 -23.43 16.43 18.23
CA ARG A 413 -22.38 17.38 18.69
C ARG A 413 -21.09 17.39 17.86
N ARG A 414 -20.86 16.36 17.03
CA ARG A 414 -19.68 16.24 16.15
C ARG A 414 -19.94 16.76 14.74
N LEU A 415 -21.17 17.18 14.43
CA LEU A 415 -21.53 17.67 13.12
C LEU A 415 -20.76 18.96 12.82
N GLU A 416 -19.95 18.93 11.77
CA GLU A 416 -19.15 20.04 11.27
C GLU A 416 -19.78 20.66 10.02
N GLU A 417 -20.45 19.83 9.23
CA GLU A 417 -21.09 20.23 7.98
C GLU A 417 -22.47 19.58 7.83
N PHE A 418 -23.47 20.41 7.56
CA PHE A 418 -24.84 19.96 7.29
C PHE A 418 -25.45 20.73 6.11
N ILE A 419 -25.33 20.17 4.91
CA ILE A 419 -25.82 20.78 3.68
C ILE A 419 -27.23 20.25 3.36
N TYR A 420 -28.23 21.08 3.67
CA TYR A 420 -29.66 20.85 3.48
C TYR A 420 -30.39 22.21 3.54
N PRO A 421 -31.52 22.43 2.85
CA PRO A 421 -32.31 23.67 2.96
C PRO A 421 -33.01 23.84 4.33
N VAL A 422 -32.25 24.18 5.37
CA VAL A 422 -32.78 24.33 6.74
C VAL A 422 -33.52 25.66 6.92
N GLY A 423 -34.76 25.59 7.43
CA GLY A 423 -35.58 26.76 7.75
C GLY A 423 -35.48 27.21 9.22
N ASP A 424 -35.45 26.30 10.18
CA ASP A 424 -35.24 26.65 11.59
C ASP A 424 -33.82 26.30 12.01
N LEU A 425 -32.95 27.31 12.11
CA LEU A 425 -31.55 27.11 12.50
C LEU A 425 -31.37 26.84 13.99
N SER A 426 -32.39 27.11 14.82
CA SER A 426 -32.30 26.91 16.27
C SER A 426 -32.07 25.46 16.67
N ILE A 427 -32.42 24.51 15.80
CA ILE A 427 -32.17 23.07 15.97
C ILE A 427 -30.67 22.75 16.16
N PHE A 428 -29.77 23.60 15.67
CA PHE A 428 -28.33 23.41 15.78
C PHE A 428 -27.67 24.18 16.93
N ALA A 429 -28.44 24.76 17.86
CA ALA A 429 -27.88 25.52 18.99
C ALA A 429 -26.85 24.73 19.83
N ASN A 430 -26.93 23.40 19.81
CA ASN A 430 -26.03 22.49 20.53
C ASN A 430 -24.97 21.81 19.63
N CYS A 431 -24.98 22.06 18.31
CA CYS A 431 -24.00 21.53 17.36
C CYS A 431 -22.75 22.41 17.33
N LEU A 432 -22.00 22.45 18.44
CA LEU A 432 -20.91 23.40 18.66
C LEU A 432 -19.74 23.26 17.66
N SER A 433 -19.61 22.11 17.01
CA SER A 433 -18.60 21.84 15.99
C SER A 433 -18.97 22.35 14.59
N LEU A 434 -20.20 22.84 14.40
CA LEU A 434 -20.75 23.20 13.09
C LEU A 434 -20.01 24.41 12.50
N ARG A 435 -19.62 24.26 11.23
CA ARG A 435 -18.84 25.24 10.45
C ARG A 435 -19.49 25.55 9.12
N GLU A 436 -20.16 24.58 8.50
CA GLU A 436 -20.79 24.74 7.20
C GLU A 436 -22.24 24.27 7.25
N ILE A 437 -23.16 25.12 6.78
CA ILE A 437 -24.60 24.81 6.80
C ILE A 437 -25.29 25.18 5.50
N GLY A 438 -26.26 24.36 5.11
CA GLY A 438 -27.26 24.73 4.13
C GLY A 438 -28.38 25.55 4.78
N VAL A 439 -28.88 26.55 4.06
CA VAL A 439 -29.92 27.47 4.55
C VAL A 439 -30.97 27.67 3.49
N ASP A 440 -32.24 27.55 3.87
CA ASP A 440 -33.37 27.91 3.00
C ASP A 440 -33.60 29.42 3.03
N ALA A 441 -33.23 30.11 1.95
CA ALA A 441 -33.31 31.56 1.86
C ALA A 441 -34.74 32.12 2.05
N SER A 442 -35.76 31.31 1.77
CA SER A 442 -37.16 31.74 1.78
C SER A 442 -37.78 31.80 3.18
N ARG A 443 -37.24 31.01 4.13
CA ARG A 443 -37.88 30.80 5.45
C ARG A 443 -36.91 30.68 6.62
N TYR A 444 -35.60 30.92 6.43
CA TYR A 444 -34.65 30.75 7.53
C TYR A 444 -34.98 31.65 8.74
N SER A 445 -34.78 31.10 9.93
CA SER A 445 -35.00 31.74 11.22
C SER A 445 -34.03 31.16 12.26
N GLY A 446 -33.99 31.72 13.48
CA GLY A 446 -33.17 31.17 14.56
C GLY A 446 -31.66 31.41 14.43
N LEU A 447 -31.23 32.33 13.54
CA LEU A 447 -29.80 32.62 13.30
C LEU A 447 -29.04 33.02 14.59
N ALA A 448 -29.69 33.78 15.47
CA ALA A 448 -29.10 34.21 16.74
C ALA A 448 -28.82 33.03 17.71
N GLU A 449 -29.54 31.92 17.58
CA GLU A 449 -29.35 30.72 18.42
C GLU A 449 -28.04 29.97 18.09
N LEU A 450 -27.45 30.27 16.93
CA LEU A 450 -26.15 29.73 16.51
C LEU A 450 -24.95 30.49 17.10
N PHE A 451 -25.15 31.40 18.07
CA PHE A 451 -24.09 32.25 18.64
C PHE A 451 -22.89 31.47 19.25
N ARG A 452 -23.06 30.18 19.53
CA ARG A 452 -21.99 29.30 20.04
C ARG A 452 -21.26 28.54 18.94
N CYS A 453 -21.79 28.52 17.73
CA CYS A 453 -21.19 27.88 16.57
C CYS A 453 -20.19 28.84 15.91
N ASN A 454 -19.24 28.30 15.16
CA ASN A 454 -18.28 29.09 14.38
C ASN A 454 -18.52 28.85 12.89
N ILE A 455 -19.69 29.29 12.42
CA ILE A 455 -20.07 29.16 11.01
C ILE A 455 -19.09 29.94 10.14
N ARG A 456 -18.51 29.26 9.15
CA ARG A 456 -17.53 29.80 8.20
C ARG A 456 -17.99 29.70 6.76
N GLY A 457 -18.89 28.77 6.46
CA GLY A 457 -19.46 28.58 5.13
C GLY A 457 -20.97 28.45 5.20
N ILE A 458 -21.66 29.02 4.22
CA ILE A 458 -23.09 28.76 4.01
C ILE A 458 -23.36 28.38 2.55
N GLU A 459 -24.27 27.43 2.35
CA GLU A 459 -24.85 27.12 1.05
C GLU A 459 -26.31 27.55 1.07
N VAL A 460 -26.66 28.48 0.19
CA VAL A 460 -27.98 29.12 0.16
C VAL A 460 -28.85 28.41 -0.86
N PHE A 461 -29.95 27.84 -0.39
CA PHE A 461 -30.97 27.15 -1.18
C PHE A 461 -32.18 28.05 -1.40
N GLU A 462 -32.97 27.78 -2.45
CA GLU A 462 -34.23 28.47 -2.73
C GLU A 462 -34.09 30.00 -2.87
N ALA A 463 -32.91 30.46 -3.32
CA ALA A 463 -32.66 31.88 -3.51
C ALA A 463 -33.28 32.37 -4.83
N ALA A 464 -34.13 33.41 -4.74
CA ALA A 464 -34.74 34.02 -5.92
C ALA A 464 -33.76 34.71 -6.88
N SER A 465 -32.57 35.12 -6.42
CA SER A 465 -31.51 35.72 -7.24
C SER A 465 -30.14 35.69 -6.54
N GLU A 466 -29.07 36.03 -7.27
CA GLU A 466 -27.75 36.23 -6.66
C GLU A 466 -27.73 37.34 -5.61
N GLU A 467 -28.53 38.40 -5.78
CA GLU A 467 -28.70 39.44 -4.77
C GLU A 467 -29.35 38.89 -3.50
N HIS A 468 -30.28 37.94 -3.63
CA HIS A 468 -30.86 37.27 -2.47
C HIS A 468 -29.81 36.45 -1.72
N VAL A 469 -28.96 35.70 -2.44
CA VAL A 469 -27.80 34.99 -1.84
C VAL A 469 -26.89 35.95 -1.09
N LYS A 470 -26.51 37.08 -1.72
CA LYS A 470 -25.67 38.12 -1.09
C LYS A 470 -26.35 38.72 0.14
N SER A 471 -27.67 38.91 0.11
CA SER A 471 -28.45 39.42 1.25
C SER A 471 -28.45 38.43 2.42
N VAL A 472 -28.64 37.12 2.16
CA VAL A 472 -28.57 36.08 3.20
C VAL A 472 -27.15 36.02 3.79
N ALA A 473 -26.12 36.01 2.95
CA ALA A 473 -24.73 36.03 3.39
C ALA A 473 -24.40 37.28 4.23
N ALA A 474 -24.94 38.45 3.87
CA ALA A 474 -24.81 39.67 4.65
C ALA A 474 -25.51 39.57 6.02
N ASP A 475 -26.64 38.87 6.13
CA ASP A 475 -27.31 38.66 7.41
C ASP A 475 -26.49 37.75 8.33
N PHE A 476 -25.96 36.64 7.80
CA PHE A 476 -25.01 35.78 8.50
C PHE A 476 -23.74 36.54 8.92
N GLY A 477 -23.23 37.42 8.05
CA GLY A 477 -22.06 38.26 8.30
C GLY A 477 -22.18 39.19 9.51
N LYS A 478 -23.40 39.44 10.02
CA LYS A 478 -23.62 40.19 11.27
C LYS A 478 -23.23 39.38 12.51
N TYR A 479 -23.24 38.05 12.41
CA TYR A 479 -23.00 37.12 13.52
C TYR A 479 -21.71 36.32 13.35
N PHE A 480 -21.30 36.05 12.11
CA PHE A 480 -20.23 35.12 11.77
C PHE A 480 -19.22 35.71 10.78
N ASN A 481 -17.96 35.29 10.88
CA ASN A 481 -16.94 35.63 9.91
C ASN A 481 -16.91 34.57 8.80
N LEU A 482 -17.75 34.76 7.78
CA LEU A 482 -17.85 33.84 6.64
C LEU A 482 -16.58 33.89 5.78
N GLY A 483 -15.98 32.73 5.54
CA GLY A 483 -14.89 32.53 4.58
C GLY A 483 -15.39 32.13 3.18
N SER A 484 -16.62 31.61 3.08
CA SER A 484 -17.26 31.23 1.81
C SER A 484 -18.77 31.33 1.89
N TYR A 485 -19.42 31.58 0.75
CA TYR A 485 -20.84 31.36 0.56
C TYR A 485 -21.12 31.03 -0.91
N GLY A 486 -22.14 30.23 -1.17
CA GLY A 486 -22.59 29.86 -2.52
C GLY A 486 -24.11 29.73 -2.59
N GLY A 487 -24.67 29.84 -3.80
CA GLY A 487 -26.10 29.62 -4.04
C GLY A 487 -26.33 28.37 -4.90
N ARG A 488 -27.41 27.64 -4.62
CA ARG A 488 -27.92 26.54 -5.46
C ARG A 488 -29.26 26.86 -6.10
#